data_AF-A0A9P1MCZ5-F1
#
_entry.id   AF-A0A9P1MCZ5-F1
#
_cell.length_a   1.000
_cell.length_b   1.000
_cell.length_c   1.000
_cell.angle_alpha   90.00
_cell.angle_beta   90.00
_cell.angle_gamma   90.00
#
_symmetry.space_group_name_H-M   'P 1'
#
loop_
_entity.id
_entity.type
_entity.pdbx_description
1 polymer ?
#
loop_
_entity_poly.entity_id
_entity_poly.type
_entity_poly.pdbx_seq_one_letter_code
_entity_poly.pdbx_strand_id
1 'polypeptide(L)'
;MPPLPGFSDNPLVTRDDVIHAAKSLLRPLTTYFSPCKARIRLPVSTGTHFDETAAQLEGFARPLWAIAPLLLGGDVDPPLYDAWIEGFAAGTDPHHPEYWGDIKDMDQRMVEAEMLAFALLATPRDKLWERLADSTQTNLVSWFMRMQRKEMPPINWLWFRVFVSLALIKVCGVPEAEIRAQLDDDMRALDSFYLTDGWSSDGIWRHPDDDEKEYEILRETGIAGRLPTGRSADFYSGSFAIQFSQLLYVRFAADIDPDRAERYRVQARSFSLGFSRYFGADGAVIPFGRSLTYRFACGAFWAALGFAEVWDLGGSLAEPGAAKGYLLRHLRWWAKHSEDIFYGDGTLNFGWQYP
;
A
#
# COMPACT_ATOMS: atom_id res chain seq x y z
N MET A 1 -26.00 3.45 8.77
CA MET A 1 -25.37 2.89 10.01
C MET A 1 -24.94 4.07 10.90
N PRO A 2 -24.49 3.94 12.17
CA PRO A 2 -24.13 5.16 12.92
C PRO A 2 -22.81 5.75 12.38
N PRO A 3 -22.68 7.08 12.30
CA PRO A 3 -21.40 7.73 12.02
C PRO A 3 -20.38 7.40 13.12
N LEU A 4 -19.10 7.28 12.76
CA LEU A 4 -17.99 7.04 13.70
C LEU A 4 -17.55 8.35 14.39
N PRO A 5 -17.66 8.47 15.73
CA PRO A 5 -17.18 9.63 16.47
C PRO A 5 -15.65 9.83 16.36
N GLY A 6 -15.23 11.07 16.23
CA GLY A 6 -13.85 11.49 16.01
C GLY A 6 -13.36 11.36 14.56
N PHE A 7 -14.15 10.74 13.67
CA PHE A 7 -13.96 10.80 12.22
C PHE A 7 -15.06 11.59 11.52
N SER A 8 -16.32 11.23 11.76
CA SER A 8 -17.48 11.78 11.01
C SER A 8 -17.81 13.23 11.39
N ASP A 9 -17.59 13.57 12.66
CA ASP A 9 -17.74 14.90 13.24
C ASP A 9 -16.42 15.70 13.22
N ASN A 10 -15.38 15.18 12.58
CA ASN A 10 -14.05 15.77 12.59
C ASN A 10 -13.87 16.83 11.49
N PRO A 11 -13.43 18.05 11.81
CA PRO A 11 -13.25 19.11 10.82
C PRO A 11 -12.05 18.90 9.88
N LEU A 12 -11.05 18.08 10.27
CA LEU A 12 -9.86 17.76 9.47
C LEU A 12 -9.14 19.01 8.92
N VAL A 13 -8.88 19.98 9.81
CA VAL A 13 -8.22 21.26 9.51
C VAL A 13 -6.77 21.23 10.00
N THR A 14 -6.56 20.74 11.22
CA THR A 14 -5.27 20.72 11.90
C THR A 14 -4.58 19.37 11.77
N ARG A 15 -3.32 19.31 12.19
CA ARG A 15 -2.59 18.04 12.33
C ARG A 15 -3.26 17.14 13.36
N ASP A 16 -3.69 17.71 14.49
CA ASP A 16 -4.30 16.97 15.59
C ASP A 16 -5.66 16.40 15.19
N ASP A 17 -6.41 17.12 14.35
CA ASP A 17 -7.65 16.61 13.74
C ASP A 17 -7.40 15.33 12.94
N VAL A 18 -6.36 15.31 12.08
CA VAL A 18 -6.00 14.15 11.26
C VAL A 18 -5.54 12.98 12.13
N ILE A 19 -4.75 13.25 13.17
CA ILE A 19 -4.32 12.24 14.15
C ILE A 19 -5.53 11.64 14.88
N HIS A 20 -6.46 12.49 15.32
CA HIS A 20 -7.66 12.06 16.01
C HIS A 20 -8.54 11.17 15.11
N ALA A 21 -8.73 11.57 13.86
CA ALA A 21 -9.46 10.79 12.86
C ALA A 21 -8.82 9.42 12.61
N ALA A 22 -7.49 9.37 12.45
CA ALA A 22 -6.76 8.11 12.27
C ALA A 22 -6.92 7.18 13.49
N LYS A 23 -6.78 7.72 14.71
CA LYS A 23 -7.01 6.96 15.95
C LYS A 23 -8.45 6.45 16.05
N SER A 24 -9.44 7.25 15.68
CA SER A 24 -10.83 6.82 15.64
C SER A 24 -11.07 5.65 14.70
N LEU A 25 -10.41 5.62 13.54
CA LEU A 25 -10.49 4.49 12.60
C LEU A 25 -9.79 3.22 13.12
N LEU A 26 -8.72 3.37 13.91
CA LEU A 26 -7.96 2.24 14.46
C LEU A 26 -8.64 1.59 15.68
N ARG A 27 -9.27 2.38 16.55
CA ARG A 27 -9.85 1.90 17.82
C ARG A 27 -10.86 0.74 17.67
N PRO A 28 -11.80 0.74 16.70
CA PRO A 28 -12.72 -0.38 16.52
C PRO A 28 -12.02 -1.73 16.30
N LEU A 29 -10.85 -1.73 15.67
CA LEU A 29 -10.08 -2.95 15.37
C LEU A 29 -9.53 -3.62 16.63
N THR A 30 -9.32 -2.88 17.73
CA THR A 30 -8.71 -3.44 18.94
C THR A 30 -9.57 -4.50 19.61
N THR A 31 -10.89 -4.48 19.35
CA THR A 31 -11.85 -5.49 19.85
C THR A 31 -11.69 -6.84 19.14
N TYR A 32 -11.05 -6.86 17.97
CA TYR A 32 -10.99 -8.02 17.08
C TYR A 32 -9.63 -8.71 17.05
N PHE A 33 -8.70 -8.28 17.92
CA PHE A 33 -7.43 -8.97 18.08
C PHE A 33 -7.62 -10.42 18.57
N SER A 34 -6.80 -11.31 18.04
CA SER A 34 -6.54 -12.62 18.62
C SER A 34 -5.93 -12.50 20.02
N PRO A 35 -5.97 -13.57 20.85
CA PRO A 35 -5.42 -13.55 22.21
C PRO A 35 -4.00 -12.99 22.31
N CYS A 36 -3.09 -13.37 21.40
CA CYS A 36 -1.70 -12.89 21.37
C CYS A 36 -1.47 -11.77 20.33
N LYS A 37 -2.55 -11.11 19.90
CA LYS A 37 -2.53 -9.89 19.07
C LYS A 37 -1.93 -10.03 17.67
N ALA A 38 -1.56 -11.22 17.23
CA ALA A 38 -0.97 -11.43 15.90
C ALA A 38 -1.98 -11.33 14.75
N ARG A 39 -3.27 -11.40 15.03
CA ARG A 39 -4.33 -11.51 14.03
C ARG A 39 -5.48 -10.59 14.38
N ILE A 40 -6.15 -10.02 13.38
CA ILE A 40 -7.40 -9.27 13.57
C ILE A 40 -8.47 -9.95 12.74
N ARG A 41 -9.50 -10.49 13.41
CA ARG A 41 -10.61 -11.17 12.77
C ARG A 41 -11.87 -10.32 12.82
N LEU A 42 -12.17 -9.64 11.71
CA LEU A 42 -13.41 -8.88 11.60
C LEU A 42 -14.63 -9.84 11.54
N PRO A 43 -15.77 -9.44 12.13
CA PRO A 43 -16.94 -10.32 12.29
C PRO A 43 -17.69 -10.56 10.98
N VAL A 44 -17.56 -9.63 10.02
CA VAL A 44 -18.19 -9.77 8.71
C VAL A 44 -17.27 -10.60 7.82
N SER A 45 -17.67 -11.85 7.57
CA SER A 45 -16.97 -12.74 6.64
C SER A 45 -17.09 -12.22 5.22
N THR A 46 -15.96 -11.85 4.62
CA THR A 46 -15.84 -11.56 3.20
C THR A 46 -15.50 -12.82 2.43
N GLY A 47 -16.05 -12.98 1.22
CA GLY A 47 -15.68 -14.06 0.31
C GLY A 47 -14.31 -13.82 -0.33
N THR A 48 -13.23 -13.99 0.43
CA THR A 48 -11.86 -13.94 -0.09
C THR A 48 -11.47 -15.30 -0.69
N HIS A 49 -10.59 -15.28 -1.69
CA HIS A 49 -10.11 -16.51 -2.33
C HIS A 49 -8.96 -17.21 -1.56
N PHE A 50 -8.41 -16.56 -0.53
CA PHE A 50 -7.30 -17.06 0.30
C PHE A 50 -7.79 -17.57 1.66
N ASP A 51 -6.89 -18.26 2.39
CA ASP A 51 -7.22 -18.87 3.67
C ASP A 51 -7.50 -17.86 4.79
N GLU A 52 -8.25 -18.30 5.80
CA GLU A 52 -8.66 -17.49 6.94
C GLU A 52 -7.48 -16.88 7.72
N THR A 53 -6.31 -17.54 7.76
CA THR A 53 -5.15 -16.99 8.46
C THR A 53 -4.57 -15.80 7.69
N ALA A 54 -4.49 -15.88 6.36
CA ALA A 54 -4.10 -14.74 5.53
C ALA A 54 -5.10 -13.57 5.64
N ALA A 55 -6.41 -13.85 5.71
CA ALA A 55 -7.44 -12.83 5.92
C ALA A 55 -7.30 -12.11 7.27
N GLN A 56 -6.92 -12.84 8.32
CA GLN A 56 -6.69 -12.24 9.63
C GLN A 56 -5.35 -11.50 9.74
N LEU A 57 -4.33 -11.93 8.98
CA LEU A 57 -3.10 -11.17 8.80
C LEU A 57 -3.39 -9.86 8.07
N GLU A 58 -4.22 -9.86 7.04
CA GLU A 58 -4.66 -8.64 6.36
C GLU A 58 -5.26 -7.64 7.35
N GLY A 59 -6.15 -8.10 8.23
CA GLY A 59 -6.73 -7.28 9.29
C GLY A 59 -5.67 -6.67 10.22
N PHE A 60 -4.60 -7.42 10.52
CA PHE A 60 -3.49 -6.96 11.36
C PHE A 60 -2.56 -5.98 10.64
N ALA A 61 -2.19 -6.29 9.39
CA ALA A 61 -1.13 -5.61 8.66
C ALA A 61 -1.59 -4.28 8.05
N ARG A 62 -2.78 -4.21 7.47
CA ARG A 62 -3.26 -2.97 6.81
C ARG A 62 -3.35 -1.73 7.70
N PRO A 63 -3.72 -1.83 9.00
CA PRO A 63 -3.62 -0.72 9.94
C PRO A 63 -2.24 -0.09 10.07
N LEU A 64 -1.17 -0.81 9.70
CA LEU A 64 0.20 -0.28 9.75
C LEU A 64 0.42 0.91 8.82
N TRP A 65 -0.40 1.07 7.76
CA TRP A 65 -0.43 2.27 6.94
C TRP A 65 -0.76 3.54 7.73
N ALA A 66 -1.51 3.43 8.83
CA ALA A 66 -1.82 4.54 9.73
C ALA A 66 -0.89 4.57 10.95
N ILE A 67 -0.55 3.40 11.51
CA ILE A 67 0.26 3.31 12.73
C ILE A 67 1.68 3.84 12.50
N ALA A 68 2.34 3.44 11.41
CA ALA A 68 3.72 3.84 11.18
C ALA A 68 3.88 5.37 11.00
N PRO A 69 3.03 6.08 10.23
CA PRO A 69 3.07 7.54 10.19
C PRO A 69 2.75 8.23 11.52
N LEU A 70 1.88 7.66 12.37
CA LEU A 70 1.60 8.20 13.71
C LEU A 70 2.84 8.11 14.60
N LEU A 71 3.51 6.95 14.61
CA LEU A 71 4.76 6.75 15.34
C LEU A 71 5.89 7.63 14.81
N LEU A 72 6.02 7.77 13.48
CA LEU A 72 6.96 8.70 12.85
C LEU A 72 6.70 10.16 13.25
N GLY A 73 5.41 10.54 13.36
CA GLY A 73 4.99 11.85 13.83
C GLY A 73 5.22 12.10 15.32
N GLY A 74 5.77 11.13 16.07
CA GLY A 74 5.98 11.23 17.51
C GLY A 74 4.70 11.08 18.34
N ASP A 75 3.59 10.67 17.72
CA ASP A 75 2.36 10.33 18.44
C ASP A 75 2.49 8.90 18.96
N VAL A 76 2.90 8.79 20.22
CA VAL A 76 3.05 7.52 20.91
C VAL A 76 1.94 7.43 21.93
N ASP A 77 0.91 6.66 21.60
CA ASP A 77 -0.17 6.24 22.48
C ASP A 77 0.06 4.75 22.75
N PRO A 78 0.95 4.38 23.69
CA PRO A 78 1.37 3.00 23.88
C PRO A 78 0.19 2.03 24.04
N PRO A 79 -0.87 2.34 24.83
CA PRO A 79 -2.05 1.47 24.93
C PRO A 79 -2.72 1.14 23.59
N LEU A 80 -2.66 2.04 22.61
CA LEU A 80 -3.22 1.80 21.28
C LEU A 80 -2.27 1.00 20.39
N TYR A 81 -0.95 1.20 20.51
CA TYR A 81 0.03 0.65 19.55
C TYR A 81 0.77 -0.61 20.03
N ASP A 82 0.86 -0.84 21.34
CA ASP A 82 1.61 -1.97 21.90
C ASP A 82 1.06 -3.33 21.44
N ALA A 83 -0.25 -3.43 21.17
CA ALA A 83 -0.87 -4.62 20.62
C ALA A 83 -0.25 -5.05 19.27
N TRP A 84 0.17 -4.10 18.43
CA TRP A 84 0.83 -4.44 17.17
C TRP A 84 2.25 -4.97 17.40
N ILE A 85 2.98 -4.43 18.38
CA ILE A 85 4.33 -4.91 18.74
C ILE A 85 4.26 -6.33 19.30
N GLU A 86 3.29 -6.61 20.17
CA GLU A 86 3.02 -7.97 20.68
C GLU A 86 2.66 -8.93 19.52
N GLY A 87 1.85 -8.47 18.57
CA GLY A 87 1.43 -9.26 17.42
C GLY A 87 2.56 -9.70 16.50
N PHE A 88 3.63 -8.89 16.34
CA PHE A 88 4.83 -9.30 15.58
C PHE A 88 5.48 -10.55 16.19
N ALA A 89 5.56 -10.65 17.52
CA ALA A 89 6.22 -11.77 18.19
C ALA A 89 5.46 -13.09 17.95
N ALA A 90 4.16 -13.09 18.18
CA ALA A 90 3.31 -14.26 17.99
C ALA A 90 3.08 -14.62 16.51
N GLY A 91 3.05 -13.63 15.62
CA GLY A 91 2.76 -13.81 14.21
C GLY A 91 3.93 -14.34 13.38
N THR A 92 5.16 -14.07 13.82
CA THR A 92 6.38 -14.51 13.11
C THR A 92 6.96 -15.82 13.65
N ASP A 93 6.54 -16.29 14.83
CA ASP A 93 7.03 -17.55 15.41
C ASP A 93 6.34 -18.78 14.79
N PRO A 94 7.06 -19.64 14.04
CA PRO A 94 6.48 -20.81 13.37
C PRO A 94 5.94 -21.89 14.33
N HIS A 95 6.27 -21.83 15.63
CA HIS A 95 5.74 -22.77 16.63
C HIS A 95 4.54 -22.21 17.38
N HIS A 96 4.19 -20.94 17.17
CA HIS A 96 3.11 -20.29 17.88
C HIS A 96 1.74 -20.60 17.21
N PRO A 97 0.65 -20.83 17.98
CA PRO A 97 -0.68 -21.08 17.42
C PRO A 97 -1.27 -19.92 16.59
N GLU A 98 -0.67 -18.73 16.69
CA GLU A 98 -1.03 -17.55 15.91
C GLU A 98 -0.04 -17.20 14.80
N TYR A 99 0.88 -18.11 14.46
CA TYR A 99 1.78 -17.95 13.32
C TYR A 99 1.00 -17.59 12.07
N TRP A 100 1.49 -16.61 11.32
CA TRP A 100 0.85 -16.17 10.08
C TRP A 100 0.88 -17.24 8.99
N GLY A 101 1.79 -18.21 9.08
CA GLY A 101 1.99 -19.25 8.08
C GLY A 101 3.15 -18.90 7.14
N ASP A 102 3.64 -19.92 6.44
CA ASP A 102 4.71 -19.74 5.46
C ASP A 102 4.19 -19.09 4.18
N ILE A 103 5.01 -18.20 3.60
CA ILE A 103 4.75 -17.59 2.30
C ILE A 103 4.98 -18.63 1.20
N LYS A 104 3.94 -18.89 0.40
CA LYS A 104 3.98 -19.75 -0.80
C LYS A 104 4.03 -18.91 -2.07
N ASP A 105 4.21 -19.57 -3.21
CA ASP A 105 4.09 -18.91 -4.52
C ASP A 105 2.68 -18.36 -4.69
N MET A 106 2.58 -17.12 -5.21
CA MET A 106 1.29 -16.44 -5.44
C MET A 106 0.40 -16.32 -4.18
N ASP A 107 0.99 -16.12 -3.00
CA ASP A 107 0.28 -16.13 -1.71
C ASP A 107 -0.12 -14.72 -1.24
N GLN A 108 -1.33 -14.54 -0.69
CA GLN A 108 -1.81 -13.27 -0.15
C GLN A 108 -0.88 -12.70 0.93
N ARG A 109 -0.18 -13.54 1.70
CA ARG A 109 0.80 -13.11 2.72
C ARG A 109 1.91 -12.23 2.13
N MET A 110 2.20 -12.39 0.85
CA MET A 110 3.13 -11.51 0.12
C MET A 110 2.67 -10.06 0.07
N VAL A 111 1.36 -9.85 -0.10
CA VAL A 111 0.74 -8.53 -0.13
C VAL A 111 0.89 -7.88 1.24
N GLU A 112 0.49 -8.62 2.29
CA GLU A 112 0.50 -8.09 3.65
C GLU A 112 1.94 -7.88 4.19
N ALA A 113 2.94 -8.55 3.61
CA ALA A 113 4.35 -8.32 3.91
C ALA A 113 4.81 -6.88 3.54
N GLU A 114 4.21 -6.24 2.54
CA GLU A 114 4.50 -4.84 2.20
C GLU A 114 4.23 -3.92 3.39
N MET A 115 3.09 -4.08 4.06
CA MET A 115 2.67 -3.23 5.17
C MET A 115 3.60 -3.39 6.38
N LEU A 116 4.07 -4.62 6.63
CA LEU A 116 5.07 -4.91 7.65
C LEU A 116 6.40 -4.22 7.30
N ALA A 117 6.84 -4.34 6.05
CA ALA A 117 8.05 -3.71 5.56
C ALA A 117 7.99 -2.18 5.61
N PHE A 118 6.86 -1.60 5.19
CA PHE A 118 6.58 -0.17 5.29
C PHE A 118 6.66 0.30 6.74
N ALA A 119 6.07 -0.44 7.69
CA ALA A 119 6.11 -0.08 9.10
C ALA A 119 7.55 -0.01 9.62
N LEU A 120 8.39 -0.99 9.25
CA LEU A 120 9.80 -1.01 9.61
C LEU A 120 10.59 0.14 8.96
N LEU A 121 10.32 0.45 7.69
CA LEU A 121 11.02 1.48 6.93
C LEU A 121 10.65 2.90 7.39
N ALA A 122 9.37 3.13 7.70
CA ALA A 122 8.84 4.46 8.03
C ALA A 122 9.02 4.83 9.50
N THR A 123 8.99 3.86 10.41
CA THR A 123 9.00 4.11 11.86
C THR A 123 10.42 4.31 12.39
N PRO A 124 10.68 5.28 13.28
CA PRO A 124 11.96 5.38 13.98
C PRO A 124 12.32 4.06 14.68
N ARG A 125 13.59 3.65 14.60
CA ARG A 125 14.03 2.31 15.04
C ARG A 125 13.68 2.01 16.51
N ASP A 126 13.79 3.02 17.38
CA ASP A 126 13.48 2.94 18.82
C ASP A 126 11.98 2.76 19.12
N LYS A 127 11.09 3.01 18.15
CA LYS A 127 9.64 2.87 18.30
C LYS A 127 9.09 1.53 17.83
N LEU A 128 9.81 0.79 16.99
CA LEU A 128 9.36 -0.50 16.46
C LEU A 128 10.47 -1.56 16.47
N TRP A 129 11.44 -1.48 15.55
CA TRP A 129 12.42 -2.54 15.34
C TRP A 129 13.19 -2.90 16.62
N GLU A 130 13.69 -1.91 17.36
CA GLU A 130 14.46 -2.10 18.59
C GLU A 130 13.59 -2.50 19.80
N ARG A 131 12.27 -2.42 19.68
CA ARG A 131 11.32 -2.94 20.67
C ARG A 131 11.02 -4.42 20.46
N LEU A 132 11.31 -4.97 19.29
CA LEU A 132 11.16 -6.40 19.01
C LEU A 132 12.30 -7.18 19.67
N ALA A 133 11.96 -8.28 20.33
CA ALA A 133 12.96 -9.21 20.86
C ALA A 133 13.84 -9.78 19.73
N ASP A 134 15.08 -10.13 20.03
CA ASP A 134 16.03 -10.69 19.04
C ASP A 134 15.47 -11.92 18.31
N SER A 135 14.70 -12.76 19.01
CA SER A 135 14.01 -13.90 18.41
C SER A 135 12.95 -13.48 17.39
N THR A 136 12.15 -12.45 17.70
CA THR A 136 11.16 -11.87 16.79
C THR A 136 11.83 -11.22 15.59
N GLN A 137 12.93 -10.47 15.78
CA GLN A 137 13.71 -9.91 14.68
C GLN A 137 14.23 -11.01 13.75
N THR A 138 14.80 -12.08 14.32
CA THR A 138 15.30 -13.24 13.57
C THR A 138 14.19 -13.93 12.78
N ASN A 139 13.03 -14.15 13.41
CA ASN A 139 11.88 -14.76 12.77
C ASN A 139 11.33 -13.91 11.63
N LEU A 140 11.22 -12.59 11.83
CA LEU A 140 10.74 -11.66 10.81
C LEU A 140 11.68 -11.62 9.60
N VAL A 141 12.99 -11.58 9.82
CA VAL A 141 14.00 -11.68 8.74
C VAL A 141 13.85 -12.98 7.99
N SER A 142 13.75 -14.11 8.69
CA SER A 142 13.55 -15.43 8.07
C SER A 142 12.27 -15.47 7.22
N TRP A 143 11.17 -14.90 7.74
CA TRP A 143 9.89 -14.86 7.05
C TRP A 143 9.94 -14.00 5.77
N PHE A 144 10.56 -12.81 5.83
CA PHE A 144 10.81 -11.97 4.66
C PHE A 144 11.77 -12.61 3.64
N MET A 145 12.82 -13.28 4.11
CA MET A 145 13.75 -13.98 3.23
C MET A 145 13.07 -15.12 2.46
N ARG A 146 12.05 -15.77 3.03
CA ARG A 146 11.25 -16.82 2.34
C ARG A 146 10.42 -16.29 1.17
N MET A 147 10.10 -15.00 1.16
CA MET A 147 9.41 -14.35 0.04
C MET A 147 10.34 -14.16 -1.17
N GLN A 148 11.65 -14.04 -0.92
CA GLN A 148 12.63 -13.87 -1.98
C GLN A 148 12.65 -15.12 -2.88
N ARG A 149 12.71 -14.90 -4.20
CA ARG A 149 12.69 -15.97 -5.23
C ARG A 149 11.39 -16.78 -5.34
N LYS A 150 10.33 -16.41 -4.64
CA LYS A 150 8.99 -16.97 -4.86
C LYS A 150 8.37 -16.45 -6.15
N GLU A 151 7.53 -17.24 -6.79
CA GLU A 151 6.77 -16.74 -7.93
C GLU A 151 5.74 -15.71 -7.47
N MET A 152 5.64 -14.61 -8.22
CA MET A 152 4.68 -13.54 -8.01
C MET A 152 4.03 -13.17 -9.34
N PRO A 153 2.76 -12.71 -9.33
CA PRO A 153 2.15 -12.18 -10.53
C PRO A 153 2.99 -11.00 -11.03
N PRO A 154 3.33 -10.92 -12.33
CA PRO A 154 4.19 -9.87 -12.89
C PRO A 154 3.40 -8.56 -13.09
N ILE A 155 2.86 -8.04 -11.99
CA ILE A 155 2.02 -6.84 -11.88
C ILE A 155 2.51 -6.03 -10.66
N ASN A 156 1.69 -5.14 -10.11
CA ASN A 156 1.94 -4.40 -8.87
C ASN A 156 2.47 -5.26 -7.71
N TRP A 157 2.22 -6.56 -7.67
CA TRP A 157 2.73 -7.47 -6.63
C TRP A 157 4.25 -7.44 -6.45
N LEU A 158 4.98 -7.09 -7.51
CA LEU A 158 6.44 -6.93 -7.44
C LEU A 158 6.84 -5.79 -6.49
N TRP A 159 6.01 -4.75 -6.32
CA TRP A 159 6.26 -3.69 -5.33
C TRP A 159 6.31 -4.24 -3.90
N PHE A 160 5.46 -5.23 -3.58
CA PHE A 160 5.43 -5.81 -2.24
C PHE A 160 6.78 -6.45 -1.90
N ARG A 161 7.37 -7.19 -2.85
CA ARG A 161 8.72 -7.76 -2.69
C ARG A 161 9.79 -6.68 -2.63
N VAL A 162 9.68 -5.63 -3.44
CA VAL A 162 10.61 -4.49 -3.42
C VAL A 162 10.68 -3.85 -2.03
N PHE A 163 9.54 -3.55 -1.39
CA PHE A 163 9.55 -2.95 -0.06
C PHE A 163 10.09 -3.91 1.01
N VAL A 164 9.78 -5.19 0.93
CA VAL A 164 10.38 -6.21 1.79
C VAL A 164 11.91 -6.25 1.62
N SER A 165 12.40 -6.21 0.38
CA SER A 165 13.82 -6.14 0.06
C SER A 165 14.49 -4.90 0.64
N LEU A 166 13.85 -3.73 0.53
CA LEU A 166 14.34 -2.50 1.13
C LEU A 166 14.37 -2.58 2.67
N ALA A 167 13.35 -3.14 3.31
CA ALA A 167 13.33 -3.32 4.76
C ALA A 167 14.43 -4.28 5.25
N LEU A 168 14.65 -5.39 4.53
CA LEU A 168 15.73 -6.34 4.80
C LEU A 168 17.11 -5.65 4.80
N ILE A 169 17.37 -4.81 3.79
CA ILE A 169 18.64 -4.09 3.64
C ILE A 169 18.78 -2.99 4.70
N LYS A 170 17.79 -2.10 4.80
CA LYS A 170 17.92 -0.84 5.54
C LYS A 170 17.63 -0.95 7.03
N VAL A 171 16.80 -1.91 7.43
CA VAL A 171 16.35 -2.06 8.82
C VAL A 171 16.95 -3.30 9.43
N CYS A 172 16.81 -4.45 8.76
CA CYS A 172 17.20 -5.75 9.28
C CYS A 172 18.70 -6.07 9.15
N GLY A 173 19.45 -5.29 8.36
CA GLY A 173 20.89 -5.46 8.21
C GLY A 173 21.30 -6.65 7.33
N VAL A 174 20.42 -7.15 6.47
CA VAL A 174 20.77 -8.18 5.49
C VAL A 174 21.72 -7.56 4.45
N PRO A 175 22.87 -8.19 4.14
CA PRO A 175 23.79 -7.71 3.12
C PRO A 175 23.10 -7.54 1.77
N GLU A 176 23.24 -6.35 1.17
CA GLU A 176 22.58 -6.03 -0.10
C GLU A 176 22.91 -7.03 -1.22
N ALA A 177 24.12 -7.58 -1.23
CA ALA A 177 24.53 -8.59 -2.22
C ALA A 177 23.65 -9.85 -2.22
N GLU A 178 22.96 -10.18 -1.12
CA GLU A 178 22.04 -11.33 -1.05
C GLU A 178 20.70 -11.07 -1.75
N ILE A 179 20.30 -9.80 -1.88
CA ILE A 179 18.96 -9.39 -2.33
C ILE A 179 19.01 -8.65 -3.68
N ARG A 180 20.15 -8.03 -4.01
CA ARG A 180 20.31 -7.13 -5.16
C ARG A 180 19.80 -7.72 -6.48
N ALA A 181 20.15 -8.97 -6.77
CA ALA A 181 19.70 -9.61 -8.02
C ALA A 181 18.17 -9.69 -8.14
N GLN A 182 17.48 -10.09 -7.06
CA GLN A 182 16.02 -10.17 -7.05
C GLN A 182 15.37 -8.78 -7.13
N LEU A 183 15.93 -7.81 -6.39
CA LEU A 183 15.46 -6.42 -6.43
C LEU A 183 15.62 -5.82 -7.83
N ASP A 184 16.76 -6.02 -8.47
CA ASP A 184 17.03 -5.50 -9.82
C ASP A 184 16.09 -6.12 -10.87
N ASP A 185 15.79 -7.41 -10.75
CA ASP A 185 14.85 -8.10 -11.64
C ASP A 185 13.42 -7.59 -11.48
N ASP A 186 12.95 -7.43 -10.24
CA ASP A 186 11.62 -6.89 -9.96
C ASP A 186 11.48 -5.46 -10.47
N MET A 187 12.48 -4.62 -10.18
CA MET A 187 12.46 -3.24 -10.60
C MET A 187 12.56 -3.09 -12.12
N ARG A 188 13.29 -3.97 -12.81
CA ARG A 188 13.32 -3.99 -14.29
C ARG A 188 11.95 -4.30 -14.88
N ALA A 189 11.22 -5.24 -14.28
CA ALA A 189 9.85 -5.53 -14.69
C ALA A 189 8.91 -4.35 -14.39
N LEU A 190 8.96 -3.79 -13.18
CA LEU A 190 8.16 -2.63 -12.77
C LEU A 190 8.40 -1.39 -13.65
N ASP A 191 9.66 -1.11 -14.01
CA ASP A 191 10.02 0.00 -14.90
C ASP A 191 9.43 -0.19 -16.31
N SER A 192 9.21 -1.43 -16.75
CA SER A 192 8.58 -1.73 -18.05
C SER A 192 7.09 -1.40 -18.10
N PHE A 193 6.46 -1.15 -16.96
CA PHE A 193 5.03 -0.81 -16.89
C PHE A 193 4.77 0.67 -17.14
N TYR A 194 5.81 1.51 -17.22
CA TYR A 194 5.64 2.92 -17.53
C TYR A 194 5.11 3.13 -18.95
N LEU A 195 4.08 3.98 -19.08
CA LEU A 195 3.47 4.33 -20.36
C LEU A 195 3.92 5.73 -20.80
N THR A 196 3.22 6.76 -20.34
CA THR A 196 3.47 8.16 -20.67
C THR A 196 2.91 9.07 -19.59
N ASP A 197 3.41 10.30 -19.49
CA ASP A 197 2.87 11.36 -18.64
C ASP A 197 2.68 10.95 -17.16
N GLY A 198 3.57 10.08 -16.66
CA GLY A 198 3.50 9.56 -15.30
C GLY A 198 2.52 8.41 -15.07
N TRP A 199 1.79 7.98 -16.11
CA TRP A 199 0.90 6.83 -16.05
C TRP A 199 1.66 5.53 -16.27
N SER A 200 1.25 4.50 -15.55
CA SER A 200 1.79 3.14 -15.65
C SER A 200 0.65 2.14 -15.84
N SER A 201 0.91 1.08 -16.58
CA SER A 201 0.07 -0.12 -16.62
C SER A 201 0.28 -0.97 -15.36
N ASP A 202 -0.55 -2.00 -15.16
CA ASP A 202 -0.40 -2.97 -14.07
C ASP A 202 0.10 -4.31 -14.60
N GLY A 203 1.29 -4.29 -15.22
CA GLY A 203 1.86 -5.40 -15.97
C GLY A 203 2.25 -5.00 -17.37
N ILE A 204 2.67 -5.97 -18.19
CA ILE A 204 3.13 -5.75 -19.56
C ILE A 204 2.03 -5.04 -20.37
N TRP A 205 2.43 -3.99 -21.07
CA TRP A 205 1.60 -3.27 -22.02
C TRP A 205 2.14 -3.47 -23.44
N ARG A 206 1.54 -4.42 -24.15
CA ARG A 206 1.93 -4.75 -25.53
C ARG A 206 1.69 -3.57 -26.48
N HIS A 207 2.65 -3.35 -27.38
CA HIS A 207 2.55 -2.33 -28.43
C HIS A 207 1.48 -2.71 -29.48
N PRO A 208 0.68 -1.75 -30.01
CA PRO A 208 -0.32 -2.02 -31.03
C PRO A 208 0.20 -2.78 -32.25
N ASP A 209 1.41 -2.47 -32.73
CA ASP A 209 2.04 -3.16 -33.87
C ASP A 209 2.23 -4.68 -33.62
N ASP A 210 2.37 -5.10 -32.37
CA ASP A 210 2.49 -6.51 -32.03
C ASP A 210 1.12 -7.20 -31.97
N ASP A 211 0.02 -6.47 -31.81
CA ASP A 211 -1.34 -7.02 -31.97
C ASP A 211 -1.64 -7.33 -33.44
N GLU A 212 -1.19 -6.48 -34.36
CA GLU A 212 -1.32 -6.72 -35.81
C GLU A 212 -0.55 -7.97 -36.23
N LYS A 213 0.71 -8.11 -35.78
CA LYS A 213 1.51 -9.31 -36.03
C LYS A 213 0.90 -10.57 -35.41
N GLU A 214 0.37 -10.48 -34.19
CA GLU A 214 -0.32 -11.61 -33.55
C GLU A 214 -1.56 -12.03 -34.35
N TYR A 215 -2.31 -11.06 -34.87
CA TYR A 215 -3.46 -11.32 -35.74
C TYR A 215 -3.03 -11.98 -37.06
N GLU A 216 -1.94 -11.54 -37.67
CA GLU A 216 -1.37 -12.16 -38.87
C GLU A 216 -0.93 -13.61 -38.62
N ILE A 217 -0.20 -13.85 -37.52
CA ILE A 217 0.22 -15.21 -37.12
C ILE A 217 -1.00 -16.11 -36.87
N LEU A 218 -2.03 -15.61 -36.18
CA LEU A 218 -3.26 -16.35 -35.95
C LEU A 218 -3.98 -16.66 -37.27
N ARG A 219 -4.06 -15.69 -38.19
CA ARG A 219 -4.70 -15.85 -39.50
C ARG A 219 -3.98 -16.89 -40.35
N GLU A 220 -2.66 -16.93 -40.31
CA GLU A 220 -1.83 -17.83 -41.12
C GLU A 220 -1.70 -19.24 -40.52
N THR A 221 -1.56 -19.33 -39.21
CA THR A 221 -1.24 -20.60 -38.53
C THR A 221 -2.42 -21.23 -37.81
N GLY A 222 -3.50 -20.47 -37.57
CA GLY A 222 -4.62 -20.88 -36.73
C GLY A 222 -4.28 -20.96 -35.24
N ILE A 223 -3.09 -20.52 -34.81
CA ILE A 223 -2.59 -20.63 -33.44
C ILE A 223 -2.38 -19.22 -32.85
N ALA A 224 -3.06 -18.93 -31.74
CA ALA A 224 -2.86 -17.71 -30.95
C ALA A 224 -1.79 -17.90 -29.86
N GLY A 225 -1.31 -16.80 -29.31
CA GLY A 225 -0.37 -16.72 -28.18
C GLY A 225 1.11 -16.85 -28.59
N ARG A 226 1.49 -16.46 -29.81
CA ARG A 226 2.88 -16.58 -30.29
C ARG A 226 3.75 -15.39 -29.89
N LEU A 227 3.16 -14.22 -29.67
CA LEU A 227 3.82 -13.05 -29.10
C LEU A 227 3.44 -12.89 -27.61
N PRO A 228 4.31 -12.26 -26.78
CA PRO A 228 4.04 -12.02 -25.36
C PRO A 228 2.65 -11.39 -25.18
N THR A 229 1.77 -12.03 -24.41
CA THR A 229 0.39 -11.59 -24.21
C THR A 229 0.30 -10.44 -23.20
N GLY A 230 -0.59 -9.47 -23.47
CA GLY A 230 -1.12 -8.61 -22.43
C GLY A 230 -1.18 -7.12 -22.75
N ARG A 231 -2.33 -6.52 -22.45
CA ARG A 231 -2.43 -5.13 -22.01
C ARG A 231 -3.00 -5.20 -20.61
N SER A 232 -2.12 -5.31 -19.62
CA SER A 232 -2.55 -5.40 -18.23
C SER A 232 -2.81 -3.99 -17.72
N ALA A 233 -4.04 -3.51 -17.89
CA ALA A 233 -4.56 -2.38 -17.13
C ALA A 233 -5.42 -2.93 -16.00
N ASP A 234 -4.97 -2.69 -14.77
CA ASP A 234 -5.83 -2.85 -13.61
C ASP A 234 -6.54 -1.53 -13.28
N PHE A 235 -7.75 -1.67 -12.78
CA PHE A 235 -8.70 -0.59 -12.56
C PHE A 235 -8.34 0.32 -11.37
N TYR A 236 -7.30 0.03 -10.59
CA TYR A 236 -6.79 0.93 -9.54
C TYR A 236 -5.26 1.02 -9.55
N SER A 237 -4.55 -0.08 -9.85
CA SER A 237 -3.09 -0.10 -9.74
C SER A 237 -2.42 0.92 -10.66
N GLY A 238 -2.82 0.95 -11.92
CA GLY A 238 -2.31 1.93 -12.90
C GLY A 238 -2.84 3.35 -12.68
N SER A 239 -3.87 3.50 -11.83
CA SER A 239 -4.55 4.78 -11.60
C SER A 239 -4.10 5.54 -10.37
N PHE A 240 -3.50 4.89 -9.37
CA PHE A 240 -2.88 5.57 -8.23
C PHE A 240 -1.92 4.68 -7.42
N ALA A 241 -2.09 3.35 -7.41
CA ALA A 241 -1.31 2.50 -6.50
C ALA A 241 0.17 2.42 -6.92
N ILE A 242 0.46 2.30 -8.22
CA ILE A 242 1.85 2.26 -8.70
C ILE A 242 2.56 3.58 -8.41
N GLN A 243 1.91 4.72 -8.65
CA GLN A 243 2.49 6.03 -8.37
C GLN A 243 2.69 6.25 -6.86
N PHE A 244 1.79 5.71 -6.03
CA PHE A 244 1.99 5.67 -4.58
C PHE A 244 3.25 4.86 -4.21
N SER A 245 3.40 3.64 -4.72
CA SER A 245 4.59 2.80 -4.46
C SER A 245 5.88 3.45 -5.00
N GLN A 246 5.84 4.05 -6.19
CA GLN A 246 6.99 4.82 -6.72
C GLN A 246 7.42 5.95 -5.79
N LEU A 247 6.48 6.69 -5.20
CA LEU A 247 6.79 7.75 -4.23
C LEU A 247 7.37 7.19 -2.92
N LEU A 248 6.86 6.06 -2.43
CA LEU A 248 7.48 5.39 -1.28
C LEU A 248 8.90 4.91 -1.62
N TYR A 249 9.13 4.40 -2.84
CA TYR A 249 10.46 4.03 -3.31
C TYR A 249 11.39 5.24 -3.34
N VAL A 250 10.93 6.40 -3.84
CA VAL A 250 11.67 7.67 -3.77
C VAL A 250 12.09 7.98 -2.33
N ARG A 251 11.18 7.79 -1.36
CA ARG A 251 11.49 8.05 0.05
C ARG A 251 12.51 7.08 0.63
N PHE A 252 12.41 5.80 0.30
CA PHE A 252 13.20 4.76 0.97
C PHE A 252 14.47 4.34 0.24
N ALA A 253 14.59 4.60 -1.05
CA ALA A 253 15.68 4.07 -1.88
C ALA A 253 16.53 5.15 -2.57
N ALA A 254 16.24 6.46 -2.42
CA ALA A 254 17.00 7.51 -3.12
C ALA A 254 18.50 7.56 -2.79
N ASP A 255 18.92 7.00 -1.66
CA ASP A 255 20.32 6.87 -1.25
C ASP A 255 21.06 5.70 -1.92
N ILE A 256 20.33 4.67 -2.38
CA ILE A 256 20.92 3.47 -3.01
C ILE A 256 20.60 3.35 -4.51
N ASP A 257 19.54 4.02 -4.98
CA ASP A 257 19.12 4.10 -6.38
C ASP A 257 18.63 5.53 -6.72
N PRO A 258 19.55 6.52 -6.74
CA PRO A 258 19.20 7.93 -6.94
C PRO A 258 18.62 8.20 -8.33
N ASP A 259 19.10 7.51 -9.37
CA ASP A 259 18.69 7.73 -10.76
C ASP A 259 17.23 7.30 -10.99
N ARG A 260 16.85 6.13 -10.47
CA ARG A 260 15.46 5.69 -10.54
C ARG A 260 14.56 6.56 -9.66
N ALA A 261 15.01 6.92 -8.47
CA ALA A 261 14.27 7.83 -7.61
C ALA A 261 13.97 9.15 -8.32
N GLU A 262 14.94 9.77 -8.99
CA GLU A 262 14.70 11.02 -9.72
C GLU A 262 13.73 10.83 -10.89
N ARG A 263 13.84 9.72 -11.62
CA ARG A 263 12.90 9.37 -12.68
C ARG A 263 11.46 9.29 -12.14
N TYR A 264 11.25 8.66 -11.00
CA TYR A 264 9.94 8.58 -10.36
C TYR A 264 9.45 9.93 -9.83
N ARG A 265 10.33 10.83 -9.36
CA ARG A 265 9.93 12.21 -9.04
C ARG A 265 9.38 12.93 -10.27
N VAL A 266 10.06 12.83 -11.41
CA VAL A 266 9.61 13.42 -12.68
C VAL A 266 8.27 12.82 -13.12
N GLN A 267 8.13 11.50 -13.06
CA GLN A 267 6.88 10.82 -13.40
C GLN A 267 5.73 11.24 -12.48
N ALA A 268 5.95 11.35 -11.17
CA ALA A 268 4.94 11.80 -10.22
C ALA A 268 4.48 13.24 -10.50
N ARG A 269 5.39 14.14 -10.89
CA ARG A 269 5.05 15.51 -11.31
C ARG A 269 4.12 15.48 -12.51
N SER A 270 4.46 14.75 -13.57
CA SER A 270 3.62 14.62 -14.76
C SER A 270 2.25 14.00 -14.45
N PHE A 271 2.23 12.92 -13.67
CA PHE A 271 1.01 12.23 -13.27
C PHE A 271 0.05 13.14 -12.51
N SER A 272 0.57 13.94 -11.58
CA SER A 272 -0.23 14.80 -10.71
C SER A 272 -1.14 15.78 -11.48
N LEU A 273 -0.70 16.25 -12.66
CA LEU A 273 -1.47 17.18 -13.50
C LEU A 273 -2.75 16.52 -14.04
N GLY A 274 -2.67 15.27 -14.47
CA GLY A 274 -3.83 14.48 -14.89
C GLY A 274 -4.67 14.03 -13.71
N PHE A 275 -4.02 13.47 -12.68
CA PHE A 275 -4.67 12.90 -11.51
C PHE A 275 -5.46 13.93 -10.69
N SER A 276 -5.02 15.19 -10.65
CA SER A 276 -5.76 16.28 -10.00
C SER A 276 -7.19 16.46 -10.51
N ARG A 277 -7.45 16.06 -11.77
CA ARG A 277 -8.78 16.14 -12.41
C ARG A 277 -9.74 15.04 -11.96
N TYR A 278 -9.26 14.05 -11.20
CA TYR A 278 -10.09 13.00 -10.61
C TYR A 278 -10.85 13.50 -9.37
N PHE A 279 -10.54 14.71 -8.90
CA PHE A 279 -11.10 15.27 -7.68
C PHE A 279 -11.97 16.49 -7.99
N GLY A 280 -13.21 16.47 -7.48
CA GLY A 280 -14.10 17.61 -7.44
C GLY A 280 -13.60 18.71 -6.49
N ALA A 281 -14.10 19.92 -6.69
CA ALA A 281 -13.75 21.08 -5.85
C ALA A 281 -14.15 20.89 -4.37
N ASP A 282 -15.15 20.05 -4.11
CA ASP A 282 -15.64 19.67 -2.79
C ASP A 282 -14.86 18.51 -2.15
N GLY A 283 -14.00 17.82 -2.91
CA GLY A 283 -13.24 16.66 -2.47
C GLY A 283 -13.80 15.31 -2.91
N ALA A 284 -14.95 15.28 -3.60
CA ALA A 284 -15.46 14.06 -4.22
C ALA A 284 -14.43 13.52 -5.22
N VAL A 285 -14.34 12.19 -5.36
CA VAL A 285 -13.48 11.55 -6.35
C VAL A 285 -14.34 10.81 -7.37
N ILE A 286 -13.95 10.85 -8.64
CA ILE A 286 -14.64 10.10 -9.69
C ILE A 286 -14.60 8.61 -9.31
N PRO A 287 -15.75 7.93 -9.19
CA PRO A 287 -15.77 6.50 -8.95
C PRO A 287 -15.19 5.80 -10.18
N PHE A 288 -13.99 5.24 -10.04
CA PHE A 288 -13.29 4.59 -11.13
C PHE A 288 -12.93 3.16 -10.76
N GLY A 289 -13.32 2.22 -11.63
CA GLY A 289 -12.92 0.82 -11.53
C GLY A 289 -13.81 -0.08 -10.68
N ARG A 290 -13.34 -1.31 -10.46
CA ARG A 290 -14.01 -2.33 -9.61
C ARG A 290 -13.58 -2.26 -8.14
N SER A 291 -12.60 -1.39 -7.86
CA SER A 291 -11.90 -1.25 -6.58
C SER A 291 -12.50 -0.16 -5.69
N LEU A 292 -13.81 0.03 -5.82
CA LEU A 292 -14.65 0.97 -5.09
C LEU A 292 -14.71 0.67 -3.57
N THR A 293 -13.95 -0.29 -3.07
CA THR A 293 -13.76 -0.53 -1.63
C THR A 293 -12.63 0.34 -1.03
N TYR A 294 -11.69 0.84 -1.83
CA TYR A 294 -10.52 1.61 -1.34
C TYR A 294 -10.77 3.12 -1.30
N ARG A 295 -11.86 3.51 -0.65
CA ARG A 295 -12.37 4.89 -0.63
C ARG A 295 -11.36 5.98 -0.25
N PHE A 296 -10.40 5.68 0.63
CA PHE A 296 -9.35 6.62 1.03
C PHE A 296 -8.05 6.47 0.23
N ALA A 297 -7.81 5.31 -0.36
CA ALA A 297 -6.55 5.02 -1.04
C ALA A 297 -6.36 5.91 -2.29
N CYS A 298 -7.44 6.32 -2.94
CA CYS A 298 -7.39 7.29 -4.04
C CYS A 298 -6.72 8.60 -3.60
N GLY A 299 -6.90 9.04 -2.35
CA GLY A 299 -6.23 10.22 -1.82
C GLY A 299 -4.76 9.98 -1.42
N ALA A 300 -4.30 8.74 -1.31
CA ALA A 300 -3.02 8.39 -0.72
C ALA A 300 -1.82 8.92 -1.51
N PHE A 301 -1.94 9.08 -2.83
CA PHE A 301 -0.92 9.71 -3.67
C PHE A 301 -0.51 11.10 -3.14
N TRP A 302 -1.49 11.91 -2.72
CA TRP A 302 -1.22 13.25 -2.18
C TRP A 302 -0.49 13.20 -0.83
N ALA A 303 -0.74 12.18 -0.02
CA ALA A 303 0.00 11.95 1.22
C ALA A 303 1.43 11.48 0.94
N ALA A 304 1.60 10.56 -0.02
CA ALA A 304 2.90 10.04 -0.43
C ALA A 304 3.80 11.11 -1.05
N LEU A 305 3.25 12.08 -1.78
CA LEU A 305 4.00 13.25 -2.28
C LEU A 305 4.64 14.02 -1.13
N GLY A 306 3.88 14.27 -0.06
CA GLY A 306 4.38 14.96 1.11
C GLY A 306 5.40 14.14 1.90
N PHE A 307 5.19 12.83 1.99
CA PHE A 307 6.12 11.92 2.66
C PHE A 307 7.45 11.77 1.90
N ALA A 308 7.40 11.75 0.56
CA ALA A 308 8.57 11.66 -0.31
C ALA A 308 9.23 13.02 -0.60
N GLU A 309 8.65 14.12 -0.10
CA GLU A 309 9.10 15.50 -0.30
C GLU A 309 9.22 15.88 -1.80
N VAL A 310 8.27 15.41 -2.61
CA VAL A 310 8.23 15.69 -4.06
C VAL A 310 7.38 16.93 -4.31
N TRP A 311 8.06 18.04 -4.58
CA TRP A 311 7.47 19.35 -4.82
C TRP A 311 7.74 19.87 -6.24
N ASP A 312 7.20 21.06 -6.51
CA ASP A 312 7.22 21.67 -7.84
C ASP A 312 6.53 20.80 -8.89
N LEU A 313 5.24 20.53 -8.63
CA LEU A 313 4.40 19.71 -9.51
C LEU A 313 3.96 20.48 -10.78
N GLY A 314 4.32 21.76 -10.89
CA GLY A 314 3.95 22.65 -11.99
C GLY A 314 2.52 23.21 -11.89
N GLY A 315 2.28 24.32 -12.61
CA GLY A 315 0.96 24.95 -12.71
C GLY A 315 0.35 25.31 -11.35
N SER A 316 -0.94 24.99 -11.16
CA SER A 316 -1.67 25.22 -9.90
C SER A 316 -1.27 24.28 -8.74
N LEU A 317 -0.35 23.34 -8.99
CA LEU A 317 0.12 22.36 -8.02
C LEU A 317 1.55 22.66 -7.51
N ALA A 318 2.14 23.79 -7.90
CA ALA A 318 3.51 24.14 -7.54
C ALA A 318 3.74 24.21 -6.02
N GLU A 319 2.74 24.65 -5.26
CA GLU A 319 2.81 24.81 -3.81
C GLU A 319 2.40 23.52 -3.06
N PRO A 320 3.12 23.10 -2.00
CA PRO A 320 2.75 21.95 -1.16
C PRO A 320 1.31 22.03 -0.60
N GLY A 321 0.81 23.25 -0.40
CA GLY A 321 -0.56 23.50 0.04
C GLY A 321 -1.64 22.97 -0.92
N ALA A 322 -1.33 22.87 -2.23
CA ALA A 322 -2.26 22.32 -3.21
C ALA A 322 -2.48 20.82 -2.99
N ALA A 323 -1.40 20.03 -2.85
CA ALA A 323 -1.47 18.60 -2.55
C ALA A 323 -2.19 18.34 -1.21
N LYS A 324 -1.85 19.10 -0.17
CA LYS A 324 -2.56 19.05 1.13
C LYS A 324 -4.05 19.36 0.95
N GLY A 325 -4.39 20.32 0.09
CA GLY A 325 -5.76 20.68 -0.24
C GLY A 325 -6.56 19.52 -0.85
N TYR A 326 -5.99 18.80 -1.82
CA TYR A 326 -6.64 17.61 -2.40
C TYR A 326 -6.88 16.53 -1.36
N LEU A 327 -5.85 16.18 -0.57
CA LEU A 327 -5.95 15.17 0.49
C LEU A 327 -7.03 15.54 1.52
N LEU A 328 -6.98 16.74 2.09
CA LEU A 328 -7.87 17.11 3.19
C LEU A 328 -9.32 17.34 2.73
N ARG A 329 -9.55 17.87 1.52
CA ARG A 329 -10.92 17.96 0.99
C ARG A 329 -11.50 16.58 0.76
N HIS A 330 -10.71 15.65 0.24
CA HIS A 330 -11.14 14.27 0.04
C HIS A 330 -11.53 13.57 1.35
N LEU A 331 -10.70 13.68 2.39
CA LEU A 331 -11.02 13.12 3.71
C LEU A 331 -12.26 13.79 4.33
N ARG A 332 -12.38 15.12 4.22
CA ARG A 332 -13.57 15.86 4.68
C ARG A 332 -14.84 15.47 3.93
N TRP A 333 -14.73 15.20 2.64
CA TRP A 333 -15.87 14.75 1.85
C TRP A 333 -16.40 13.43 2.42
N TRP A 334 -15.53 12.45 2.66
CA TRP A 334 -15.94 11.18 3.27
C TRP A 334 -16.42 11.31 4.71
N ALA A 335 -15.81 12.18 5.52
CA ALA A 335 -16.27 12.44 6.88
C ALA A 335 -17.70 12.99 6.90
N LYS A 336 -18.03 13.93 5.99
CA LYS A 336 -19.37 14.51 5.87
C LYS A 336 -20.43 13.57 5.32
N HIS A 337 -20.02 12.53 4.60
CA HIS A 337 -20.93 11.58 3.95
C HIS A 337 -20.84 10.18 4.57
N SER A 338 -20.38 10.07 5.83
CA SER A 338 -20.04 8.79 6.45
C SER A 338 -21.21 7.94 6.96
N GLU A 339 -22.46 8.30 6.66
CA GLU A 339 -23.66 7.67 7.21
C GLU A 339 -23.71 6.15 6.95
N ASP A 340 -23.14 5.70 5.84
CA ASP A 340 -23.18 4.31 5.40
C ASP A 340 -21.80 3.72 5.10
N ILE A 341 -20.72 4.25 5.70
CA ILE A 341 -19.36 3.72 5.47
C ILE A 341 -18.80 2.89 6.63
N PHE A 342 -19.53 2.84 7.75
CA PHE A 342 -19.16 2.10 8.97
C PHE A 342 -20.21 1.05 9.32
N TYR A 343 -19.77 -0.09 9.83
CA TYR A 343 -20.65 -1.03 10.55
C TYR A 343 -21.02 -0.48 11.93
N GLY A 344 -21.99 -1.11 12.60
CA GLY A 344 -22.46 -0.69 13.92
C GLY A 344 -21.41 -0.77 15.03
N ASP A 345 -20.32 -1.50 14.81
CA ASP A 345 -19.16 -1.60 15.70
C ASP A 345 -18.06 -0.55 15.42
N GLY A 346 -18.27 0.32 14.43
CA GLY A 346 -17.33 1.36 14.01
C GLY A 346 -16.29 0.91 12.98
N THR A 347 -16.25 -0.36 12.58
CA THR A 347 -15.32 -0.84 11.54
C THR A 347 -15.78 -0.39 10.15
N LEU A 348 -14.84 -0.17 9.23
CA LEU A 348 -15.16 0.21 7.85
C LEU A 348 -15.85 -0.95 7.12
N ASN A 349 -16.93 -0.64 6.41
CA ASN A 349 -17.62 -1.60 5.57
C ASN A 349 -17.06 -1.64 4.13
N PHE A 350 -17.62 -2.51 3.30
CA PHE A 350 -17.34 -2.55 1.86
C PHE A 350 -18.20 -1.57 1.09
N GLY A 351 -17.69 -1.15 -0.07
CA GLY A 351 -18.45 -0.39 -1.06
C GLY A 351 -18.07 1.09 -1.12
N TRP A 352 -18.82 1.79 -1.94
CA TRP A 352 -18.66 3.21 -2.24
C TRP A 352 -19.98 3.92 -2.12
N GLN A 353 -19.94 5.23 -2.00
CA GLN A 353 -21.12 6.06 -1.95
C GLN A 353 -21.33 6.75 -3.29
N TYR A 354 -22.50 6.55 -3.88
CA TYR A 354 -22.92 7.28 -5.07
C TYR A 354 -23.54 8.63 -4.64
N PRO A 355 -23.33 9.72 -5.42
CA PRO A 355 -24.01 11.00 -5.20
C PRO A 355 -25.54 10.90 -5.20
#